data_AF-A0A1I4BHH3-F1
#
_entry.id   AF-A0A1I4BHH3-F1
#
_cell.length_a   1.000
_cell.length_b   1.000
_cell.length_c   1.000
_cell.angle_alpha   90.00
_cell.angle_beta   90.00
_cell.angle_gamma   90.00
#
_symmetry.space_group_name_H-M   'P 1'
#
loop_
_entity.id
_entity.type
_entity.pdbx_description
1 polymer ?
#
loop_
_entity_poly.entity_id
_entity_poly.type
_entity_poly.pdbx_seq_one_letter_code
_entity_poly.pdbx_strand_id
1 'polypeptide(L)'
;MIIAADESLQVGIDAVIPLSPRHAVALGWAMTPRGEGTELSIAAGRAGDCPIEHSSFHARPAIQPADPRHAVVNGFILVFAMPEDPADAMPEDAAELVFTLQAGDRVVRADLRDPRIPRDPARLLAETDWQVAFGLLKDTAASPLLAPLAAQADRAYGLFGDWLARLPLLRGRQEKVAPLAEAEALSAPSGEVVVVLRATHPVPPDATLESALIGYYAGPDGGMPALLPVPLAEWHAAPLPTIMAGYGRIDARWLDGLQGLEVVLQARLRGEEAFCLRIQPRPAAVPPLLDALCRGNRLAAMPLDAGSGPAIALLRAVIARREAAFAPGLEALAAKAATSPASTPASARIILMLGTDDPSAARLFHVVAPEIERRCDRLLLMGDAADAVAQVFARRGRIPAVTGPAAVQGLRDAAGEDGILVVDVARYAAALAAGAGQDDALGQPLRRADLARLLGLHAAAGCGAGLPDSLARLLRLMRAEPGELPFPPAPYAMATTEVADLVNDHLARLWTAGDPAARARMEAPPHG
;
A
#
# COMPACT_ATOMS: atom_id res chain seq x y z
N MET A 1 34.55 -7.42 11.72
CA MET A 1 35.60 -8.39 12.14
C MET A 1 35.50 -9.64 11.27
N ILE A 2 36.60 -10.22 10.80
CA ILE A 2 36.60 -11.46 10.00
C ILE A 2 37.37 -12.55 10.75
N ILE A 3 36.82 -13.76 10.79
CA ILE A 3 37.43 -14.95 11.36
C ILE A 3 37.30 -16.08 10.35
N ALA A 4 38.40 -16.77 10.07
CA ALA A 4 38.47 -17.83 9.07
C ALA A 4 39.05 -19.10 9.69
N ALA A 5 38.44 -20.25 9.37
CA ALA A 5 39.08 -21.54 9.56
C ALA A 5 39.98 -21.87 8.36
N ASP A 6 39.46 -21.62 7.15
CA ASP A 6 40.16 -21.80 5.87
C ASP A 6 39.56 -20.87 4.78
N GLU A 7 39.97 -21.05 3.52
CA GLU A 7 39.47 -20.26 2.38
C GLU A 7 37.99 -20.51 2.03
N SER A 8 37.38 -21.57 2.56
CA SER A 8 36.00 -21.99 2.28
C SER A 8 35.04 -21.84 3.46
N LEU A 9 35.56 -21.65 4.69
CA LEU A 9 34.78 -21.41 5.91
C LEU A 9 35.26 -20.15 6.64
N GLN A 10 34.46 -19.08 6.54
CA GLN A 10 34.73 -17.78 7.15
C GLN A 10 33.46 -17.14 7.69
N VAL A 11 33.60 -16.31 8.72
CA VAL A 11 32.53 -15.43 9.19
C VAL A 11 33.03 -13.99 9.30
N GLY A 12 32.23 -13.06 8.81
CA GLY A 12 32.36 -11.65 9.07
C GLY A 12 31.23 -11.15 9.98
N ILE A 13 31.56 -10.54 11.11
CA ILE A 13 30.60 -9.80 11.95
C ILE A 13 30.72 -8.32 11.63
N ASP A 14 29.65 -7.75 11.07
CA ASP A 14 29.54 -6.34 10.72
C ASP A 14 29.11 -5.52 11.94
N ALA A 15 28.05 -5.94 12.64
CA ALA A 15 27.55 -5.24 13.82
C ALA A 15 26.79 -6.16 14.78
N VAL A 16 26.69 -5.72 16.04
CA VAL A 16 25.78 -6.29 17.04
C VAL A 16 25.02 -5.14 17.70
N ILE A 17 23.70 -5.14 17.54
CA ILE A 17 22.83 -4.02 17.92
C ILE A 17 21.87 -4.50 19.01
N PRO A 18 21.84 -3.85 20.19
CA PRO A 18 20.82 -4.15 21.20
C PRO A 18 19.45 -3.65 20.73
N LEU A 19 18.43 -4.51 20.79
CA LEU A 19 17.04 -4.18 20.46
C LEU A 19 16.23 -3.89 21.73
N SER A 20 16.51 -4.65 22.78
CA SER A 20 15.91 -4.56 24.11
C SER A 20 16.87 -5.18 25.13
N PRO A 21 16.60 -5.11 26.44
CA PRO A 21 17.41 -5.80 27.44
C PRO A 21 17.56 -7.32 27.18
N ARG A 22 16.59 -7.94 26.50
CA ARG A 22 16.55 -9.39 26.23
C ARG A 22 16.84 -9.77 24.79
N HIS A 23 17.03 -8.83 23.87
CA HIS A 23 17.21 -9.15 22.45
C HIS A 23 18.31 -8.31 21.83
N ALA A 24 19.11 -8.95 21.00
CA ALA A 24 20.08 -8.29 20.15
C ALA A 24 19.97 -8.83 18.72
N VAL A 25 20.42 -8.02 17.76
CA VAL A 25 20.58 -8.43 16.37
C VAL A 25 22.06 -8.46 16.00
N ALA A 26 22.51 -9.56 15.39
CA ALA A 26 23.81 -9.68 14.76
C ALA A 26 23.65 -9.54 13.24
N LEU A 27 24.47 -8.67 12.65
CA LEU A 27 24.57 -8.45 11.21
C LEU A 27 25.94 -8.94 10.75
N GLY A 28 25.99 -9.65 9.63
CA GLY A 28 27.26 -10.16 9.12
C GLY A 28 27.13 -10.95 7.83
N TRP A 29 28.14 -11.76 7.56
CA TRP A 29 28.16 -12.70 6.46
C TRP A 29 28.92 -13.97 6.83
N ALA A 30 28.55 -15.08 6.20
CA ALA A 30 29.20 -16.36 6.31
C ALA A 30 29.59 -16.84 4.91
N MET A 31 30.85 -17.27 4.78
CA MET A 31 31.32 -18.05 3.64
C MET A 31 31.35 -19.51 4.07
N THR A 32 30.65 -20.38 3.35
CA THR A 32 30.54 -21.80 3.70
C THR A 32 30.82 -22.71 2.50
N PRO A 33 31.33 -23.92 2.73
CA PRO A 33 31.58 -24.91 1.67
C PRO A 33 30.30 -25.31 0.94
N ARG A 34 30.35 -25.48 -0.39
CA ARG A 34 29.21 -25.96 -1.18
C ARG A 34 28.93 -27.44 -0.89
N GLY A 35 27.67 -27.75 -0.63
CA GLY A 35 27.19 -29.13 -0.46
C GLY A 35 27.36 -29.69 0.95
N GLU A 36 27.93 -28.92 1.89
CA GLU A 36 27.99 -29.28 3.31
C GLU A 36 26.84 -28.63 4.09
N GLY A 37 26.29 -29.34 5.06
CA GLY A 37 25.33 -28.78 6.00
C GLY A 37 26.00 -27.76 6.92
N THR A 38 25.32 -26.64 7.16
CA THR A 38 25.83 -25.54 8.00
C THR A 38 24.93 -25.30 9.19
N GLU A 39 25.53 -25.15 10.37
CA GLU A 39 24.82 -24.84 11.61
C GLU A 39 25.33 -23.52 12.19
N LEU A 40 24.38 -22.73 12.72
CA LEU A 40 24.61 -21.43 13.33
C LEU A 40 24.08 -21.46 14.75
N SER A 41 24.91 -21.12 15.72
CA SER A 41 24.50 -21.01 17.13
C SER A 41 25.15 -19.81 17.81
N ILE A 42 24.49 -19.30 18.85
CA ILE A 42 24.99 -18.23 19.70
C ILE A 42 24.89 -18.72 21.13
N ALA A 43 25.95 -18.55 21.92
CA ALA A 43 25.97 -18.93 23.33
C ALA A 43 26.60 -17.84 24.19
N ALA A 44 26.08 -17.67 25.40
CA ALA A 44 26.55 -16.70 26.38
C ALA A 44 27.39 -17.36 27.48
N GLY A 45 28.52 -17.97 27.11
CA GLY A 45 29.40 -18.67 28.05
C GLY A 45 28.63 -19.74 28.86
N ARG A 46 28.68 -19.64 30.20
CA ARG A 46 27.96 -20.55 31.11
C ARG A 46 26.46 -20.28 31.24
N ALA A 47 26.00 -19.10 30.83
CA ALA A 47 24.57 -18.77 30.84
C ALA A 47 23.77 -19.59 29.81
N GLY A 48 24.46 -20.27 28.90
CA GLY A 48 23.89 -21.23 27.97
C GLY A 48 23.59 -20.65 26.59
N ASP A 49 22.82 -21.40 25.81
CA ASP A 49 22.47 -21.06 24.45
C ASP A 49 21.58 -19.81 24.41
N CYS A 50 21.82 -18.96 23.40
CA CYS A 50 21.01 -17.80 23.06
C CYS A 50 20.15 -18.15 21.85
N PRO A 51 18.86 -18.47 22.03
CA PRO A 51 17.99 -18.89 20.94
C PRO A 51 17.93 -17.85 19.83
N ILE A 52 18.14 -18.27 18.58
CA ILE A 52 17.93 -17.44 17.40
C ILE A 52 16.43 -17.47 17.08
N GLU A 53 15.74 -16.37 17.35
CA GLU A 53 14.28 -16.25 17.18
C GLU A 53 13.90 -15.77 15.78
N HIS A 54 14.83 -15.12 15.09
CA HIS A 54 14.66 -14.70 13.70
C HIS A 54 15.98 -14.82 12.95
N SER A 55 15.93 -15.39 11.77
CA SER A 55 17.06 -15.45 10.85
C SER A 55 16.60 -15.07 9.43
N SER A 56 17.42 -14.26 8.78
CA SER A 56 17.24 -13.85 7.40
C SER A 56 18.61 -13.87 6.73
N PHE A 57 18.63 -14.30 5.46
CA PHE A 57 19.84 -14.46 4.68
C PHE A 57 19.69 -13.72 3.36
N HIS A 58 20.73 -13.00 2.95
CA HIS A 58 20.73 -12.21 1.73
C HIS A 58 22.07 -12.32 1.00
N ALA A 59 22.10 -11.94 -0.28
CA ALA A 59 23.36 -11.92 -1.02
C ALA A 59 24.35 -10.91 -0.41
N ARG A 60 25.65 -11.18 -0.59
CA ARG A 60 26.75 -10.27 -0.21
C ARG A 60 27.76 -10.16 -1.36
N PRO A 61 27.42 -9.49 -2.47
CA PRO A 61 28.21 -9.52 -3.70
C PRO A 61 29.61 -8.89 -3.55
N ALA A 62 29.79 -7.98 -2.59
CA ALA A 62 31.08 -7.39 -2.26
C ALA A 62 32.10 -8.41 -1.69
N ILE A 63 31.64 -9.58 -1.25
CA ILE A 63 32.48 -10.65 -0.72
C ILE A 63 32.39 -11.84 -1.67
N GLN A 64 33.48 -12.11 -2.39
CA GLN A 64 33.54 -13.19 -3.36
C GLN A 64 34.44 -14.32 -2.87
N PRO A 65 34.02 -15.60 -2.98
CA PRO A 65 34.90 -16.73 -2.72
C PRO A 65 35.99 -16.82 -3.79
N ALA A 66 37.16 -17.33 -3.42
CA ALA A 66 38.27 -17.55 -4.37
C ALA A 66 37.88 -18.51 -5.51
N ASP A 67 37.09 -19.56 -5.20
CA ASP A 67 36.43 -20.41 -6.20
C ASP A 67 34.92 -20.53 -5.88
N PRO A 68 34.05 -19.90 -6.68
CA PRO A 68 32.59 -19.99 -6.52
C PRO A 68 32.00 -21.39 -6.62
N ARG A 69 32.76 -22.39 -7.12
CA ARG A 69 32.34 -23.80 -7.18
C ARG A 69 32.56 -24.54 -5.87
N HIS A 70 33.36 -23.99 -4.96
CA HIS A 70 33.70 -24.64 -3.69
C HIS A 70 33.07 -23.97 -2.48
N ALA A 71 32.71 -22.68 -2.56
CA ALA A 71 32.10 -21.96 -1.45
C ALA A 71 30.92 -21.08 -1.90
N VAL A 72 30.04 -20.77 -0.95
CA VAL A 72 28.94 -19.81 -1.09
C VAL A 72 29.11 -18.73 -0.04
N VAL A 73 28.67 -17.51 -0.34
CA VAL A 73 28.66 -16.41 0.62
C VAL A 73 27.23 -15.94 0.80
N ASN A 74 26.79 -15.89 2.05
CA ASN A 74 25.50 -15.33 2.43
C ASN A 74 25.71 -14.30 3.53
N GLY A 75 25.14 -13.11 3.35
CA GLY A 75 24.90 -12.20 4.46
C GLY A 75 23.79 -12.74 5.36
N PHE A 76 23.82 -12.35 6.63
CA PHE A 76 22.81 -12.75 7.61
C PHE A 76 22.37 -11.59 8.50
N ILE A 77 21.12 -11.69 8.95
CA ILE A 77 20.51 -10.93 10.03
C ILE A 77 19.97 -11.95 11.02
N LEU A 78 20.49 -11.94 12.25
CA LEU A 78 20.10 -12.89 13.29
C LEU A 78 19.62 -12.13 14.52
N VAL A 79 18.36 -12.30 14.89
CA VAL A 79 17.84 -11.83 16.19
C VAL A 79 17.91 -12.98 17.17
N PHE A 80 18.53 -12.75 18.32
CA PHE A 80 18.69 -13.75 19.36
C PHE A 80 18.30 -13.22 20.73
N ALA A 81 17.76 -14.10 21.56
CA ALA A 81 17.40 -13.81 22.92
C ALA A 81 18.63 -13.93 23.83
N MET A 82 18.87 -12.89 24.61
CA MET A 82 19.87 -12.87 25.68
C MET A 82 19.29 -13.56 26.93
N PRO A 83 20.11 -14.25 27.74
CA PRO A 83 19.69 -14.81 29.02
C PRO A 83 19.09 -13.74 29.95
N GLU A 84 18.14 -14.10 30.80
CA GLU A 84 17.59 -13.18 31.80
C GLU A 84 18.63 -12.84 32.88
N ASP A 85 18.71 -11.54 33.18
CA ASP A 85 19.44 -10.87 34.26
C ASP A 85 20.97 -10.67 34.15
N PRO A 86 21.44 -9.44 33.80
CA PRO A 86 22.81 -9.02 34.07
C PRO A 86 23.06 -8.65 35.55
N ALA A 87 22.04 -8.66 36.42
CA ALA A 87 22.18 -8.28 37.84
C ALA A 87 22.75 -9.41 38.72
N ASP A 88 22.51 -10.67 38.38
CA ASP A 88 23.01 -11.85 39.10
C ASP A 88 24.21 -12.52 38.41
N ALA A 89 24.57 -12.09 37.20
CA ALA A 89 25.78 -12.55 36.52
C ALA A 89 27.02 -11.95 37.19
N MET A 90 27.95 -12.79 37.64
CA MET A 90 29.27 -12.31 38.04
C MET A 90 29.90 -11.57 36.84
N PRO A 91 30.76 -10.55 37.05
CA PRO A 91 31.40 -9.81 35.96
C PRO A 91 32.13 -10.71 34.95
N GLU A 92 32.56 -11.89 35.38
CA GLU A 92 33.19 -12.94 34.56
C GLU A 92 32.17 -13.79 33.77
N ASP A 93 30.95 -14.00 34.28
CA ASP A 93 29.87 -14.75 33.61
C ASP A 93 29.20 -13.91 32.51
N ALA A 94 29.23 -12.58 32.67
CA ALA A 94 28.82 -11.64 31.66
C ALA A 94 29.87 -11.49 30.52
N ALA A 95 30.96 -12.25 30.46
CA ALA A 95 32.09 -11.92 29.58
C ALA A 95 31.98 -12.47 28.14
N GLU A 96 31.40 -13.65 27.90
CA GLU A 96 31.47 -14.31 26.59
C GLU A 96 30.12 -14.33 25.89
N LEU A 97 30.03 -13.79 24.68
CA LEU A 97 28.91 -13.97 23.77
C LEU A 97 29.46 -14.45 22.43
N VAL A 98 29.40 -15.76 22.20
CA VAL A 98 30.11 -16.42 21.10
C VAL A 98 29.12 -16.85 20.04
N PHE A 99 29.31 -16.33 18.83
CA PHE A 99 28.71 -16.85 17.62
C PHE A 99 29.54 -18.01 17.08
N THR A 100 28.91 -19.13 16.75
CA THR A 100 29.56 -20.31 16.18
C THR A 100 28.94 -20.64 14.82
N LEU A 101 29.80 -20.78 13.82
CA LEU A 101 29.47 -21.32 12.50
C LEU A 101 30.17 -22.66 12.34
N GLN A 102 29.40 -23.72 12.12
CA GLN A 102 29.90 -25.06 11.88
C GLN A 102 29.53 -25.52 10.46
N ALA A 103 30.49 -26.16 9.76
CA ALA A 103 30.29 -26.81 8.48
C ALA A 103 31.09 -28.13 8.45
N GLY A 104 30.38 -29.26 8.46
CA GLY A 104 30.99 -30.57 8.67
C GLY A 104 31.77 -30.63 9.99
N ASP A 105 33.05 -30.99 9.92
CA ASP A 105 33.96 -31.09 11.06
C ASP A 105 34.66 -29.76 11.41
N ARG A 106 34.38 -28.69 10.66
CA ARG A 106 35.04 -27.39 10.80
C ARG A 106 34.15 -26.41 11.54
N VAL A 107 34.78 -25.61 12.41
CA VAL A 107 34.10 -24.66 13.28
C VAL A 107 34.84 -23.33 13.28
N VAL A 108 34.09 -22.24 13.14
CA VAL A 108 34.54 -20.86 13.33
C VAL A 108 33.77 -20.25 14.48
N ARG A 109 34.46 -19.54 15.38
CA ARG A 109 33.88 -18.86 16.54
C ARG A 109 34.22 -17.38 16.52
N ALA A 110 33.23 -16.53 16.77
CA ALA A 110 33.35 -15.08 16.85
C ALA A 110 32.83 -14.56 18.19
N ASP A 111 33.63 -13.79 18.90
CA ASP A 111 33.17 -13.04 20.07
C ASP A 111 32.39 -11.80 19.63
N LEU A 112 31.08 -11.80 19.88
CA LEU A 112 30.16 -10.71 19.57
C LEU A 112 30.35 -9.50 20.49
N ARG A 113 31.14 -9.63 21.57
CA ARG A 113 31.54 -8.53 22.46
C ARG A 113 32.86 -7.88 22.08
N ASP A 114 33.57 -8.40 21.08
CA ASP A 114 34.85 -7.87 20.62
C ASP A 114 34.75 -6.34 20.34
N PRO A 115 35.62 -5.51 20.94
CA PRO A 115 35.56 -4.05 20.79
C PRO A 115 35.86 -3.58 19.35
N ARG A 116 36.41 -4.45 18.48
CA ARG A 116 36.62 -4.18 17.06
C ARG A 116 35.33 -4.28 16.24
N ILE A 117 34.25 -4.85 16.79
CA ILE A 117 32.95 -4.86 16.14
C ILE A 117 32.32 -3.46 16.29
N PRO A 118 31.98 -2.77 15.19
CA PRO A 118 31.27 -1.50 15.23
C PRO A 118 30.04 -1.52 16.14
N ARG A 119 29.91 -0.50 16.99
CA ARG A 119 28.78 -0.29 17.93
C ARG A 119 27.87 0.88 17.53
N ASP A 120 28.21 1.60 16.47
CA ASP A 120 27.37 2.66 15.90
C ASP A 120 26.60 2.08 14.69
N PRO A 121 25.36 1.58 14.90
CA PRO A 121 24.61 0.90 13.86
C PRO A 121 24.12 1.85 12.76
N ALA A 122 23.88 3.13 13.07
CA ALA A 122 23.43 4.10 12.08
C ALA A 122 24.54 4.38 11.07
N ARG A 123 25.75 4.62 11.58
CA ARG A 123 26.94 4.77 10.72
C ARG A 123 27.21 3.51 9.92
N LEU A 124 27.10 2.33 10.55
CA LEU A 124 27.31 1.07 9.85
C LEU A 124 26.32 0.89 8.71
N LEU A 125 25.02 1.04 8.95
CA LEU A 125 24.00 0.92 7.90
C LEU A 125 24.20 1.96 6.81
N ALA A 126 24.61 3.18 7.16
CA ALA A 126 24.95 4.20 6.18
C ALA A 126 26.11 3.76 5.28
N GLU A 127 27.12 3.07 5.81
CA GLU A 127 28.31 2.60 5.07
C GLU A 127 28.14 1.22 4.41
N THR A 128 27.09 0.47 4.76
CA THR A 128 26.86 -0.92 4.31
C THR A 128 26.32 -0.97 2.88
N ASP A 129 26.55 -2.11 2.22
CA ASP A 129 25.93 -2.47 0.94
C ASP A 129 24.39 -2.33 1.01
N TRP A 130 23.81 -1.67 0.00
CA TRP A 130 22.38 -1.37 -0.05
C TRP A 130 21.50 -2.61 0.05
N GLN A 131 21.98 -3.78 -0.41
CA GLN A 131 21.21 -5.02 -0.36
C GLN A 131 20.94 -5.45 1.09
N VAL A 132 21.89 -5.23 2.00
CA VAL A 132 21.77 -5.60 3.42
C VAL A 132 20.83 -4.65 4.14
N ALA A 133 21.03 -3.35 3.95
CA ALA A 133 20.17 -2.33 4.55
C ALA A 133 18.71 -2.48 4.07
N PHE A 134 18.52 -2.83 2.79
CA PHE A 134 17.21 -3.14 2.23
C PHE A 134 16.60 -4.42 2.81
N GLY A 135 17.38 -5.50 2.93
CA GLY A 135 16.95 -6.73 3.60
C GLY A 135 16.48 -6.47 5.04
N LEU A 136 17.29 -5.74 5.82
CA LEU A 136 16.95 -5.37 7.19
C LEU A 136 15.70 -4.49 7.27
N LEU A 137 15.50 -3.57 6.32
CA LEU A 137 14.27 -2.77 6.25
C LEU A 137 13.04 -3.65 6.01
N LYS A 138 13.12 -4.64 5.11
CA LYS A 138 12.04 -5.61 4.87
C LYS A 138 11.74 -6.45 6.10
N ASP A 139 12.79 -6.95 6.77
CA ASP A 139 12.63 -7.77 7.96
C ASP A 139 12.06 -6.97 9.13
N THR A 140 12.41 -5.68 9.23
CA THR A 140 11.82 -4.76 10.22
C THR A 140 10.32 -4.58 10.02
N ALA A 141 9.83 -4.58 8.78
CA ALA A 141 8.40 -4.54 8.49
C ALA A 141 7.69 -5.87 8.83
N ALA A 142 8.39 -6.99 8.71
CA ALA A 142 7.82 -8.33 8.90
C ALA A 142 7.89 -8.84 10.34
N SER A 143 8.86 -8.39 11.13
CA SER A 143 9.15 -8.91 12.48
C SER A 143 8.99 -7.84 13.56
N PRO A 144 8.06 -8.01 14.52
CA PRO A 144 7.91 -7.12 15.66
C PRO A 144 9.19 -6.98 16.50
N LEU A 145 10.05 -8.00 16.54
CA LEU A 145 11.31 -7.97 17.27
C LEU A 145 12.26 -6.89 16.75
N LEU A 146 12.19 -6.57 15.45
CA LEU A 146 13.04 -5.59 14.79
C LEU A 146 12.45 -4.17 14.80
N ALA A 147 11.19 -4.00 15.24
CA ALA A 147 10.53 -2.69 15.31
C ALA A 147 11.34 -1.58 16.02
N PRO A 148 12.13 -1.86 17.09
CA PRO A 148 12.99 -0.86 17.72
C PRO A 148 14.01 -0.19 16.78
N LEU A 149 14.41 -0.86 15.67
CA LEU A 149 15.33 -0.28 14.69
C LEU A 149 14.73 0.93 13.95
N ALA A 150 13.40 0.94 13.80
CA ALA A 150 12.66 2.02 13.14
C ALA A 150 12.08 3.07 14.11
N ALA A 151 11.88 2.72 15.38
CA ALA A 151 11.18 3.52 16.37
C ALA A 151 12.09 4.40 17.25
N GLN A 152 13.06 5.12 16.65
CA GLN A 152 13.91 6.06 17.41
C GLN A 152 13.29 7.46 17.47
N ALA A 153 12.93 7.90 18.69
CA ALA A 153 12.14 9.12 18.92
C ALA A 153 12.83 10.41 18.43
N ASP A 154 14.15 10.41 18.27
CA ASP A 154 14.96 11.56 17.87
C ASP A 154 15.31 11.57 16.36
N ARG A 155 14.95 10.53 15.60
CA ARG A 155 15.38 10.37 14.19
C ARG A 155 14.27 9.95 13.25
N ALA A 156 14.11 10.71 12.17
CA ALA A 156 13.29 10.28 11.03
C ALA A 156 13.87 8.96 10.44
N TYR A 157 13.00 7.97 10.23
CA TYR A 157 13.34 6.62 9.75
C TYR A 157 14.23 5.77 10.68
N GLY A 158 14.38 6.16 11.95
CA GLY A 158 15.20 5.41 12.91
C GLY A 158 16.64 5.23 12.44
N LEU A 159 17.16 4.00 12.51
CA LEU A 159 18.52 3.66 12.08
C LEU A 159 18.72 3.72 10.56
N PHE A 160 17.65 3.74 9.77
CA PHE A 160 17.72 3.76 8.31
C PHE A 160 17.87 5.17 7.74
N GLY A 161 17.74 6.22 8.57
CA GLY A 161 17.67 7.62 8.12
C GLY A 161 18.81 8.03 7.19
N ASP A 162 20.06 7.80 7.61
CA ASP A 162 21.24 8.19 6.83
C ASP A 162 21.37 7.40 5.53
N TRP A 163 21.05 6.09 5.55
CA TRP A 163 21.04 5.27 4.35
C TRP A 163 19.95 5.71 3.36
N LEU A 164 18.71 5.89 3.84
CA LEU A 164 17.58 6.35 3.02
C LEU A 164 17.81 7.75 2.46
N ALA A 165 18.46 8.65 3.20
CA ALA A 165 18.79 9.99 2.74
C ALA A 165 19.77 10.01 1.55
N ARG A 166 20.56 8.95 1.37
CA ARG A 166 21.46 8.77 0.22
C ARG A 166 20.77 8.23 -1.03
N LEU A 167 19.58 7.64 -0.89
CA LEU A 167 18.86 7.08 -2.03
C LEU A 167 18.14 8.19 -2.82
N PRO A 168 18.13 8.14 -4.16
CA PRO A 168 17.33 9.05 -4.97
C PRO A 168 15.84 8.96 -4.59
N LEU A 169 15.22 10.10 -4.26
CA LEU A 169 13.78 10.19 -4.00
C LEU A 169 13.04 10.74 -5.22
N LEU A 170 12.21 9.91 -5.82
CA LEU A 170 11.33 10.26 -6.93
C LEU A 170 9.92 10.54 -6.41
N ARG A 171 9.24 11.55 -6.97
CA ARG A 171 7.84 11.85 -6.64
C ARG A 171 6.94 11.54 -7.82
N GLY A 172 5.99 10.62 -7.63
CA GLY A 172 5.06 10.19 -8.66
C GLY A 172 5.76 9.60 -9.89
N ARG A 173 5.53 10.21 -11.05
CA ARG A 173 6.17 9.83 -12.32
C ARG A 173 7.35 10.76 -12.61
N GLN A 174 8.50 10.18 -12.92
CA GLN A 174 9.72 10.90 -13.30
C GLN A 174 10.29 10.31 -14.59
N GLU A 175 10.74 11.16 -15.50
CA GLU A 175 11.35 10.79 -16.78
C GLU A 175 12.87 11.05 -16.74
N LYS A 176 13.64 10.33 -17.57
CA LYS A 176 15.10 10.46 -17.71
C LYS A 176 15.88 10.17 -16.41
N VAL A 177 15.44 9.18 -15.65
CA VAL A 177 16.07 8.75 -14.40
C VAL A 177 17.07 7.61 -14.67
N ALA A 178 18.29 7.92 -15.10
CA ALA A 178 19.28 6.87 -15.47
C ALA A 178 19.43 5.79 -14.37
N PRO A 179 19.42 4.48 -14.70
CA PRO A 179 19.39 3.88 -16.06
C PRO A 179 17.99 3.71 -16.68
N LEU A 180 16.97 4.32 -16.07
CA LEU A 180 15.58 4.26 -16.50
C LEU A 180 15.25 5.42 -17.46
N ALA A 181 14.43 5.13 -18.46
CA ALA A 181 13.74 6.14 -19.23
C ALA A 181 12.64 6.81 -18.39
N GLU A 182 11.99 6.05 -17.52
CA GLU A 182 10.90 6.51 -16.65
C GLU A 182 10.79 5.61 -15.42
N ALA A 183 10.47 6.23 -14.28
CA ALA A 183 10.04 5.54 -13.07
C ALA A 183 8.72 6.13 -12.59
N GLU A 184 7.76 5.28 -12.25
CA GLU A 184 6.48 5.68 -11.73
C GLU A 184 6.02 4.73 -10.62
N ALA A 185 5.45 5.29 -9.56
CA ALA A 185 4.69 4.52 -8.58
C ALA A 185 3.31 5.15 -8.34
N LEU A 186 2.30 4.29 -8.22
CA LEU A 186 0.90 4.62 -7.98
C LEU A 186 0.41 3.90 -6.74
N SER A 187 -0.45 4.55 -5.97
CA SER A 187 -1.12 3.93 -4.83
C SER A 187 -2.62 4.15 -4.88
N ALA A 188 -3.40 3.11 -4.56
CA ALA A 188 -4.85 3.20 -4.39
C ALA A 188 -5.23 3.26 -2.90
N PRO A 189 -6.42 3.80 -2.55
CA PRO A 189 -6.91 3.85 -1.17
C PRO A 189 -7.04 2.48 -0.49
N SER A 190 -7.13 1.40 -1.26
CA SER A 190 -7.10 0.01 -0.81
C SER A 190 -5.75 -0.47 -0.27
N GLY A 191 -4.70 0.36 -0.31
CA GLY A 191 -3.34 -0.03 0.07
C GLY A 191 -2.54 -0.71 -1.03
N GLU A 192 -3.08 -0.74 -2.25
CA GLU A 192 -2.38 -1.31 -3.40
C GLU A 192 -1.37 -0.33 -3.97
N VAL A 193 -0.25 -0.87 -4.42
CA VAL A 193 0.85 -0.11 -5.00
C VAL A 193 1.24 -0.76 -6.31
N VAL A 194 1.35 0.05 -7.36
CA VAL A 194 1.94 -0.36 -8.64
C VAL A 194 3.20 0.45 -8.87
N VAL A 195 4.26 -0.24 -9.27
CA VAL A 195 5.55 0.34 -9.63
C VAL A 195 5.88 -0.05 -11.05
N VAL A 196 6.32 0.91 -11.84
CA VAL A 196 6.73 0.70 -13.23
C VAL A 196 8.08 1.36 -13.43
N LEU A 197 9.11 0.56 -13.69
CA LEU A 197 10.46 1.03 -14.06
C LEU A 197 10.68 0.75 -15.54
N ARG A 198 10.66 1.77 -16.39
CA ARG A 198 10.90 1.64 -17.82
C ARG A 198 12.38 1.78 -18.09
N ALA A 199 13.01 0.73 -18.57
CA ALA A 199 14.43 0.75 -18.88
C ALA A 199 14.69 1.47 -20.22
N THR A 200 15.87 2.07 -20.36
CA THR A 200 16.36 2.60 -21.66
C THR A 200 16.80 1.49 -22.62
N HIS A 201 16.92 0.26 -22.12
CA HIS A 201 17.37 -0.92 -22.85
C HIS A 201 16.48 -2.13 -22.52
N PRO A 202 16.54 -3.23 -23.31
CA PRO A 202 15.78 -4.44 -23.00
C PRO A 202 16.07 -4.98 -21.60
N VAL A 203 15.01 -5.34 -20.87
CA VAL A 203 15.08 -5.96 -19.54
C VAL A 203 15.21 -7.48 -19.74
N PRO A 204 16.24 -8.12 -19.16
CA PRO A 204 16.44 -9.55 -19.24
C PRO A 204 15.45 -10.31 -18.33
N PRO A 205 15.18 -11.59 -18.62
CA PRO A 205 14.19 -12.38 -17.89
C PRO A 205 14.60 -12.71 -16.45
N ASP A 206 15.90 -12.60 -16.10
CA ASP A 206 16.43 -12.83 -14.76
C ASP A 206 16.50 -11.54 -13.90
N ALA A 207 16.02 -10.42 -14.45
CA ALA A 207 15.95 -9.17 -13.71
C ALA A 207 15.01 -9.31 -12.51
N THR A 208 15.36 -8.67 -11.40
CA THR A 208 14.61 -8.75 -10.15
C THR A 208 14.18 -7.36 -9.69
N LEU A 209 13.01 -7.29 -9.07
CA LEU A 209 12.52 -6.10 -8.40
C LEU A 209 11.89 -6.50 -7.07
N GLU A 210 12.47 -5.96 -6.00
CA GLU A 210 11.94 -6.09 -4.66
C GLU A 210 11.47 -4.74 -4.14
N SER A 211 10.54 -4.78 -3.19
CA SER A 211 9.98 -3.60 -2.55
C SER A 211 9.99 -3.74 -1.03
N ALA A 212 10.24 -2.62 -0.37
CA ALA A 212 9.93 -2.38 1.04
C ALA A 212 9.10 -1.09 1.11
N LEU A 213 8.19 -1.00 2.08
CA LEU A 213 7.31 0.15 2.24
C LEU A 213 7.62 0.91 3.53
N ILE A 214 7.51 2.24 3.46
CA ILE A 214 7.57 3.12 4.63
C ILE A 214 6.28 3.93 4.67
N GLY A 215 5.48 3.70 5.70
CA GLY A 215 4.25 4.42 5.97
C GLY A 215 4.49 5.69 6.78
N TYR A 216 3.70 6.71 6.46
CA TYR A 216 3.67 7.98 7.17
C TYR A 216 2.42 8.01 8.03
N TYR A 217 2.59 8.09 9.34
CA TYR A 217 1.51 8.19 10.31
C TYR A 217 1.60 9.50 11.06
N ALA A 218 0.47 10.07 11.47
CA ALA A 218 0.47 11.26 12.31
C ALA A 218 1.31 11.00 13.58
N GLY A 219 2.19 11.94 13.93
CA GLY A 219 2.80 11.94 15.25
C GLY A 219 1.76 12.25 16.33
N PRO A 220 1.93 11.74 17.56
CA PRO A 220 1.11 12.17 18.69
C PRO A 220 1.22 13.71 18.85
N ASP A 221 0.09 14.35 19.14
CA ASP A 221 -0.02 15.79 19.44
C ASP A 221 0.53 16.75 18.36
N GLY A 222 0.50 16.35 17.08
CA GLY A 222 1.00 17.18 15.98
C GLY A 222 2.53 17.24 15.88
N GLY A 223 3.23 16.32 16.55
CA GLY A 223 4.67 16.10 16.38
C GLY A 223 5.04 15.59 14.98
N MET A 224 6.34 15.31 14.78
CA MET A 224 6.84 14.74 13.53
C MET A 224 6.09 13.45 13.17
N PRO A 225 5.75 13.24 11.89
CA PRO A 225 5.08 12.02 11.47
C PRO A 225 5.93 10.80 11.82
N ALA A 226 5.29 9.76 12.37
CA ALA A 226 5.93 8.48 12.59
C ALA A 226 6.13 7.80 11.24
N LEU A 227 7.41 7.54 10.91
CA LEU A 227 7.83 6.89 9.67
C LEU A 227 8.16 5.43 10.01
N LEU A 228 7.28 4.51 9.61
CA LEU A 228 7.36 3.12 10.02
C LEU A 228 7.49 2.21 8.80
N PRO A 229 8.37 1.20 8.81
CA PRO A 229 8.33 0.13 7.84
C PRO A 229 6.97 -0.59 7.90
N VAL A 230 6.32 -0.76 6.75
CA VAL A 230 4.98 -1.35 6.65
C VAL A 230 5.04 -2.70 5.93
N PRO A 231 4.44 -3.77 6.48
CA PRO A 231 4.44 -5.06 5.82
C PRO A 231 3.55 -5.06 4.58
N LEU A 232 4.07 -5.71 3.53
CA LEU A 232 3.31 -6.08 2.35
C LEU A 232 2.59 -7.40 2.63
N ALA A 233 1.28 -7.43 2.42
CA ALA A 233 0.49 -8.66 2.37
C ALA A 233 0.87 -9.52 1.14
N GLU A 234 1.26 -8.87 0.04
CA GLU A 234 1.82 -9.52 -1.13
C GLU A 234 2.72 -8.56 -1.92
N TRP A 235 3.71 -9.13 -2.61
CA TRP A 235 4.52 -8.45 -3.61
C TRP A 235 4.72 -9.39 -4.80
N HIS A 236 4.49 -8.88 -5.99
CA HIS A 236 4.75 -9.58 -7.23
C HIS A 236 5.45 -8.64 -8.20
N ALA A 237 6.60 -9.07 -8.73
CA ALA A 237 7.31 -8.37 -9.77
C ALA A 237 7.44 -9.24 -11.01
N ALA A 238 7.38 -8.61 -12.19
CA ALA A 238 7.52 -9.27 -13.46
C ALA A 238 8.42 -8.44 -14.41
N PRO A 239 9.48 -9.05 -14.96
CA PRO A 239 10.21 -8.47 -16.08
C PRO A 239 9.38 -8.59 -17.37
N LEU A 240 9.17 -7.46 -18.04
CA LEU A 240 8.63 -7.33 -19.39
C LEU A 240 9.74 -6.79 -20.31
N PRO A 241 9.64 -6.91 -21.65
CA PRO A 241 10.75 -6.62 -22.56
C PRO A 241 11.47 -5.27 -22.34
N THR A 242 10.76 -4.22 -21.90
CA THR A 242 11.33 -2.88 -21.65
C THR A 242 10.92 -2.30 -20.30
N ILE A 243 10.24 -3.09 -19.46
CA ILE A 243 9.61 -2.63 -18.22
C ILE A 243 9.89 -3.65 -17.13
N MET A 244 10.25 -3.17 -15.95
CA MET A 244 10.13 -3.95 -14.73
C MET A 244 8.90 -3.44 -13.97
N ALA A 245 7.89 -4.29 -13.83
CA ALA A 245 6.63 -3.94 -13.19
C ALA A 245 6.50 -4.66 -11.85
N GLY A 246 6.05 -3.94 -10.83
CA GLY A 246 5.76 -4.45 -9.50
C GLY A 246 4.32 -4.13 -9.09
N TYR A 247 3.65 -5.08 -8.48
CA TYR A 247 2.36 -4.91 -7.82
C TYR A 247 2.48 -5.42 -6.39
N GLY A 248 2.05 -4.62 -5.43
CA GLY A 248 2.01 -4.98 -4.02
C GLY A 248 0.74 -4.49 -3.34
N ARG A 249 0.47 -5.06 -2.17
CA ARG A 249 -0.62 -4.61 -1.31
C ARG A 249 -0.16 -4.58 0.14
N ILE A 250 -0.43 -3.47 0.81
CA ILE A 250 -0.18 -3.28 2.24
C ILE A 250 -1.10 -4.21 3.05
N ASP A 251 -0.62 -4.74 4.17
CA ASP A 251 -1.47 -5.42 5.15
C ASP A 251 -2.56 -4.45 5.64
N ALA A 252 -3.83 -4.83 5.52
CA ALA A 252 -4.98 -3.97 5.81
C ALA A 252 -4.95 -3.35 7.21
N ARG A 253 -4.30 -4.00 8.19
CA ARG A 253 -4.14 -3.49 9.56
C ARG A 253 -3.33 -2.20 9.65
N TRP A 254 -2.52 -1.91 8.62
CA TRP A 254 -1.65 -0.74 8.55
C TRP A 254 -2.25 0.40 7.72
N LEU A 255 -3.43 0.21 7.13
CA LEU A 255 -4.08 1.25 6.32
C LEU A 255 -4.76 2.31 7.16
N ASP A 256 -5.23 1.94 8.35
CA ASP A 256 -5.84 2.91 9.25
C ASP A 256 -4.79 3.94 9.72
N GLY A 257 -5.14 5.22 9.64
CA GLY A 257 -4.24 6.32 9.97
C GLY A 257 -3.07 6.56 9.00
N LEU A 258 -2.94 5.80 7.91
CA LEU A 258 -1.88 6.01 6.91
C LEU A 258 -2.11 7.33 6.15
N GLN A 259 -1.18 8.28 6.30
CA GLN A 259 -1.26 9.60 5.66
C GLN A 259 -0.49 9.69 4.35
N GLY A 260 0.51 8.83 4.18
CA GLY A 260 1.42 8.84 3.04
C GLY A 260 2.24 7.58 2.99
N LEU A 261 2.90 7.36 1.87
CA LEU A 261 3.64 6.15 1.60
C LEU A 261 4.94 6.49 0.87
N GLU A 262 5.99 5.73 1.15
CA GLU A 262 7.16 5.62 0.31
C GLU A 262 7.41 4.16 -0.03
N VAL A 263 7.84 3.94 -1.27
CA VAL A 263 8.25 2.64 -1.79
C VAL A 263 9.76 2.68 -1.96
N VAL A 264 10.47 1.89 -1.18
CA VAL A 264 11.91 1.64 -1.38
C VAL A 264 12.02 0.45 -2.30
N LEU A 265 12.76 0.61 -3.39
CA LEU A 265 12.93 -0.41 -4.41
C LEU A 265 14.37 -0.86 -4.46
N GLN A 266 14.56 -2.16 -4.58
CA GLN A 266 15.82 -2.76 -4.98
C GLN A 266 15.60 -3.43 -6.34
N ALA A 267 16.25 -2.89 -7.37
CA ALA A 267 16.13 -3.39 -8.74
C ALA A 267 17.48 -3.92 -9.22
N ARG A 268 17.47 -5.08 -9.87
CA ARG A 268 18.62 -5.61 -10.61
C ARG A 268 18.17 -5.79 -12.05
N LEU A 269 18.60 -4.88 -12.92
CA LEU A 269 18.15 -4.88 -14.31
C LEU A 269 19.06 -5.69 -15.22
N ARG A 270 20.37 -5.76 -14.99
CA ARG A 270 21.30 -6.54 -15.82
C ARG A 270 22.50 -7.00 -15.00
N GLY A 271 22.83 -8.30 -15.02
CA GLY A 271 24.05 -8.82 -14.40
C GLY A 271 24.22 -8.36 -12.94
N GLU A 272 25.33 -7.67 -12.67
CA GLU A 272 25.69 -7.12 -11.35
C GLU A 272 25.16 -5.69 -11.09
N GLU A 273 24.46 -5.06 -12.05
CA GLU A 273 23.89 -3.72 -11.89
C GLU A 273 22.63 -3.77 -11.02
N ALA A 274 22.82 -3.73 -9.71
CA ALA A 274 21.77 -3.49 -8.72
C ALA A 274 21.78 -2.02 -8.28
N PHE A 275 20.59 -1.44 -8.15
CA PHE A 275 20.42 -0.12 -7.56
C PHE A 275 19.24 -0.08 -6.60
N CYS A 276 19.30 0.87 -5.68
CA CYS A 276 18.19 1.20 -4.80
C CYS A 276 17.69 2.61 -5.08
N LEU A 277 16.39 2.81 -5.01
CA LEU A 277 15.78 4.13 -5.09
C LEU A 277 14.49 4.19 -4.26
N ARG A 278 14.06 5.41 -3.95
CA ARG A 278 12.82 5.69 -3.22
C ARG A 278 11.84 6.34 -4.17
N ILE A 279 10.58 5.89 -4.15
CA ILE A 279 9.50 6.54 -4.88
C ILE A 279 8.37 6.85 -3.91
N GLN A 280 7.94 8.10 -3.86
CA GLN A 280 6.67 8.48 -3.26
C GLN A 280 5.57 8.27 -4.29
N PRO A 281 4.70 7.26 -4.14
CA PRO A 281 3.65 6.99 -5.11
C PRO A 281 2.64 8.12 -5.13
N ARG A 282 2.13 8.42 -6.33
CA ARG A 282 1.00 9.35 -6.46
C ARG A 282 -0.32 8.60 -6.23
N PRO A 283 -1.31 9.20 -5.55
CA PRO A 283 -2.64 8.63 -5.48
C PRO A 283 -3.22 8.41 -6.88
N ALA A 284 -3.87 7.27 -7.09
CA ALA A 284 -4.53 6.92 -8.33
C ALA A 284 -5.83 6.16 -8.05
N ALA A 285 -6.84 6.38 -8.90
CA ALA A 285 -7.99 5.50 -8.98
C ALA A 285 -7.56 4.12 -9.53
N VAL A 286 -8.38 3.09 -9.34
CA VAL A 286 -8.06 1.72 -9.80
C VAL A 286 -7.81 1.65 -11.31
N PRO A 287 -8.64 2.28 -12.18
CA PRO A 287 -8.40 2.21 -13.62
C PRO A 287 -7.00 2.71 -14.07
N PRO A 288 -6.55 3.94 -13.73
CA PRO A 288 -5.21 4.40 -14.10
C PRO A 288 -4.08 3.65 -13.37
N LEU A 289 -4.34 3.03 -12.22
CA LEU A 289 -3.38 2.15 -11.54
C LEU A 289 -3.12 0.87 -12.37
N LEU A 290 -4.18 0.23 -12.87
CA LEU A 290 -4.07 -0.96 -13.70
C LEU A 290 -3.52 -0.66 -15.10
N ASP A 291 -3.95 0.45 -15.70
CA ASP A 291 -3.46 0.91 -17.00
C ASP A 291 -1.93 1.09 -17.02
N ALA A 292 -1.34 1.55 -15.91
CA ALA A 292 0.10 1.80 -15.81
C ALA A 292 0.96 0.58 -16.14
N LEU A 293 0.49 -0.64 -15.82
CA LEU A 293 1.15 -1.91 -16.14
C LEU A 293 1.24 -2.17 -17.65
N CYS A 294 0.32 -1.60 -18.41
CA CYS A 294 0.18 -1.82 -19.84
C CYS A 294 0.55 -0.61 -20.69
N ARG A 295 0.86 0.55 -20.12
CA ARG A 295 1.30 1.72 -20.89
C ARG A 295 2.63 1.43 -21.60
N GLY A 296 2.78 1.92 -22.82
CA GLY A 296 4.04 1.86 -23.57
C GLY A 296 5.06 2.92 -23.13
N ASN A 297 6.32 2.75 -23.52
CA ASN A 297 7.36 3.77 -23.32
C ASN A 297 7.43 4.70 -24.54
N ARG A 298 7.04 5.97 -24.39
CA ARG A 298 7.12 6.98 -25.47
C ARG A 298 8.56 7.35 -25.85
N LEU A 299 9.54 7.04 -25.00
CA LEU A 299 10.95 7.39 -25.14
C LEU A 299 11.83 6.20 -25.54
N ALA A 300 11.26 4.99 -25.70
CA ALA A 300 12.04 3.83 -26.14
C ALA A 300 12.35 3.92 -27.64
N ALA A 301 13.60 3.61 -28.01
CA ALA A 301 14.05 3.53 -29.41
C ALA A 301 13.34 2.42 -30.21
N MET A 302 12.66 1.49 -29.54
CA MET A 302 11.78 0.50 -30.15
C MET A 302 10.36 0.68 -29.58
N PRO A 303 9.33 0.80 -30.44
CA PRO A 303 7.95 0.73 -29.98
C PRO A 303 7.69 -0.71 -29.53
N LEU A 304 7.72 -0.95 -28.22
CA LEU A 304 7.28 -2.21 -27.65
C LEU A 304 6.11 -1.92 -26.72
N ASP A 305 4.98 -1.80 -27.42
CA ASP A 305 3.60 -2.19 -27.15
C ASP A 305 2.99 -1.87 -25.78
N ALA A 306 2.28 -0.74 -25.80
CA ALA A 306 1.06 -0.63 -25.02
C ALA A 306 0.17 -1.86 -25.25
N GLY A 307 -0.17 -2.60 -24.21
CA GLY A 307 -0.99 -3.81 -24.34
C GLY A 307 -0.32 -5.00 -25.05
N SER A 308 1.01 -5.13 -24.97
CA SER A 308 1.69 -6.37 -25.42
C SER A 308 1.14 -7.62 -24.73
N GLY A 309 1.24 -8.79 -25.37
CA GLY A 309 0.81 -10.07 -24.78
C GLY A 309 1.33 -10.31 -23.34
N PRO A 310 2.63 -10.09 -23.05
CA PRO A 310 3.17 -10.18 -21.68
C PRO A 310 2.57 -9.16 -20.71
N ALA A 311 2.35 -7.91 -21.14
CA ALA A 311 1.75 -6.87 -20.29
C ALA A 311 0.28 -7.19 -19.98
N ILE A 312 -0.47 -7.69 -20.97
CA ILE A 312 -1.85 -8.16 -20.78
C ILE A 312 -1.89 -9.38 -19.84
N ALA A 313 -0.95 -10.32 -19.97
CA ALA A 313 -0.86 -11.47 -19.07
C ALA A 313 -0.60 -11.03 -17.62
N LEU A 314 0.31 -10.06 -17.41
CA LEU A 314 0.54 -9.46 -16.10
C LEU A 314 -0.71 -8.76 -15.56
N LEU A 315 -1.39 -7.95 -16.38
CA LEU A 315 -2.63 -7.29 -15.99
C LEU A 315 -3.70 -8.29 -15.54
N ARG A 316 -3.89 -9.39 -16.28
CA ARG A 316 -4.82 -10.46 -15.91
C ARG A 316 -4.43 -11.12 -14.58
N ALA A 317 -3.14 -11.35 -14.35
CA ALA A 317 -2.65 -11.90 -13.08
C ALA A 317 -2.90 -10.95 -11.90
N VAL A 318 -2.67 -9.64 -12.09
CA VAL A 318 -2.96 -8.61 -11.08
C VAL A 318 -4.47 -8.52 -10.82
N ILE A 319 -5.30 -8.51 -11.86
CA ILE A 319 -6.77 -8.52 -11.74
C ILE A 319 -7.23 -9.74 -10.93
N ALA A 320 -6.73 -10.94 -11.23
CA ALA A 320 -7.09 -12.15 -10.51
C ALA A 320 -6.72 -12.07 -9.01
N ARG A 321 -5.56 -11.52 -8.68
CA ARG A 321 -5.14 -11.28 -7.28
C ARG A 321 -6.05 -10.28 -6.57
N ARG A 322 -6.40 -9.19 -7.25
CA ARG A 322 -7.35 -8.18 -6.73
C ARG A 322 -8.71 -8.80 -6.42
N GLU A 323 -9.24 -9.59 -7.35
CA GLU A 323 -10.53 -10.27 -7.16
C GLU A 323 -10.48 -11.23 -5.98
N ALA A 324 -9.41 -12.05 -5.88
CA ALA A 324 -9.22 -12.95 -4.76
C ALA A 324 -9.10 -12.21 -3.41
N ALA A 325 -8.47 -11.03 -3.39
CA ALA A 325 -8.28 -10.23 -2.18
C ALA A 325 -9.55 -9.47 -1.75
N PHE A 326 -10.31 -8.92 -2.69
CA PHE A 326 -11.39 -7.97 -2.38
C PHE A 326 -12.81 -8.53 -2.54
N ALA A 327 -13.04 -9.46 -3.46
CA ALA A 327 -14.40 -9.96 -3.72
C ALA A 327 -15.07 -10.58 -2.49
N PRO A 328 -14.39 -11.42 -1.66
CA PRO A 328 -15.02 -12.00 -0.47
C PRO A 328 -15.49 -10.95 0.55
N GLY A 329 -14.71 -9.88 0.73
CA GLY A 329 -15.06 -8.78 1.63
C GLY A 329 -16.23 -7.96 1.11
N LEU A 330 -16.26 -7.68 -0.19
CA LEU A 330 -17.38 -6.99 -0.84
C LEU A 330 -18.67 -7.81 -0.82
N GLU A 331 -18.57 -9.13 -1.03
CA GLU A 331 -19.69 -10.06 -0.91
C GLU A 331 -20.29 -10.07 0.50
N ALA A 332 -19.44 -10.11 1.52
CA ALA A 332 -19.89 -10.04 2.92
C ALA A 332 -20.58 -8.70 3.23
N LEU A 333 -20.07 -7.59 2.70
CA LEU A 333 -20.70 -6.27 2.83
C LEU A 333 -22.06 -6.21 2.11
N ALA A 334 -22.16 -6.79 0.91
CA ALA A 334 -23.41 -6.87 0.17
C ALA A 334 -24.46 -7.73 0.89
N ALA A 335 -24.08 -8.89 1.43
CA ALA A 335 -24.97 -9.75 2.22
C ALA A 335 -25.48 -9.04 3.49
N LYS A 336 -24.60 -8.28 4.16
CA LYS A 336 -24.98 -7.44 5.31
C LYS A 336 -25.95 -6.33 4.91
N ALA A 337 -25.71 -5.67 3.77
CA ALA A 337 -26.61 -4.66 3.24
C ALA A 337 -27.98 -5.25 2.87
N ALA A 338 -28.03 -6.45 2.27
CA ALA A 338 -29.29 -7.09 1.89
C ALA A 338 -30.19 -7.45 3.08
N THR A 339 -29.60 -7.81 4.22
CA THR A 339 -30.34 -8.22 5.43
C THR A 339 -30.60 -7.07 6.41
N SER A 340 -30.05 -5.88 6.17
CA SER A 340 -30.23 -4.72 7.04
C SER A 340 -31.64 -4.12 6.92
N PRO A 341 -32.30 -3.80 8.04
CA PRO A 341 -33.65 -3.21 8.02
C PRO A 341 -33.66 -1.87 7.27
N ALA A 342 -34.81 -1.52 6.69
CA ALA A 342 -34.97 -0.24 6.01
C ALA A 342 -34.83 0.94 7.01
N SER A 343 -34.07 1.97 6.62
CA SER A 343 -34.04 3.22 7.38
C SER A 343 -35.30 4.03 7.09
N THR A 344 -35.89 4.63 8.11
CA THR A 344 -37.03 5.53 7.94
C THR A 344 -36.56 6.94 7.58
N PRO A 345 -37.26 7.70 6.72
CA PRO A 345 -36.89 9.09 6.39
C PRO A 345 -36.75 9.99 7.63
N ALA A 346 -37.54 9.73 8.67
CA ALA A 346 -37.49 10.46 9.95
C ALA A 346 -36.20 10.22 10.76
N SER A 347 -35.45 9.17 10.45
CA SER A 347 -34.14 8.91 11.07
C SER A 347 -33.01 9.73 10.46
N ALA A 348 -33.25 10.38 9.31
CA ALA A 348 -32.20 11.05 8.57
C ALA A 348 -31.82 12.39 9.18
N ARG A 349 -30.65 12.48 9.82
CA ARG A 349 -30.12 13.73 10.39
C ARG A 349 -29.10 14.43 9.49
N ILE A 350 -28.62 13.73 8.45
CA ILE A 350 -27.63 14.24 7.51
C ILE A 350 -28.20 14.13 6.09
N ILE A 351 -28.20 15.25 5.36
CA ILE A 351 -28.47 15.26 3.92
C ILE A 351 -27.15 15.42 3.17
N LEU A 352 -26.94 14.55 2.18
CA LEU A 352 -25.81 14.60 1.26
C LEU A 352 -26.30 14.98 -0.14
N MET A 353 -25.85 16.12 -0.65
CA MET A 353 -26.14 16.57 -2.01
C MET A 353 -24.96 16.27 -2.94
N LEU A 354 -25.24 15.54 -4.02
CA LEU A 354 -24.27 15.11 -5.03
C LEU A 354 -24.56 15.78 -6.37
N GLY A 355 -23.50 16.03 -7.14
CA GLY A 355 -23.63 16.64 -8.46
C GLY A 355 -24.02 18.11 -8.37
N THR A 356 -23.55 18.81 -7.33
CA THR A 356 -23.63 20.27 -7.24
C THR A 356 -22.62 20.94 -8.17
N ASP A 357 -22.59 20.54 -9.44
CA ASP A 357 -21.56 20.97 -10.40
C ASP A 357 -21.97 22.25 -11.15
N ASP A 358 -23.28 22.50 -11.24
CA ASP A 358 -23.84 23.71 -11.87
C ASP A 358 -24.15 24.78 -10.81
N PRO A 359 -23.58 25.99 -10.91
CA PRO A 359 -23.93 27.14 -10.06
C PRO A 359 -25.44 27.47 -10.05
N SER A 360 -26.18 27.09 -11.09
CA SER A 360 -27.64 27.27 -11.16
C SER A 360 -28.39 26.47 -10.09
N ALA A 361 -27.80 25.37 -9.58
CA ALA A 361 -28.35 24.59 -8.47
C ALA A 361 -28.58 25.44 -7.21
N ALA A 362 -27.73 26.46 -6.98
CA ALA A 362 -27.91 27.37 -5.85
C ALA A 362 -29.25 28.13 -5.91
N ARG A 363 -29.78 28.40 -7.12
CA ARG A 363 -31.09 29.05 -7.29
C ARG A 363 -32.23 28.13 -6.88
N LEU A 364 -32.16 26.85 -7.27
CA LEU A 364 -33.10 25.82 -6.84
C LEU A 364 -33.11 25.73 -5.31
N PHE A 365 -31.93 25.60 -4.71
CA PHE A 365 -31.80 25.46 -3.26
C PHE A 365 -32.16 26.73 -2.49
N HIS A 366 -32.09 27.92 -3.09
CA HIS A 366 -32.64 29.13 -2.45
C HIS A 366 -34.16 29.02 -2.21
N VAL A 367 -34.88 28.35 -3.09
CA VAL A 367 -36.34 28.15 -2.96
C VAL A 367 -36.66 27.02 -1.99
N VAL A 368 -35.93 25.90 -2.07
CA VAL A 368 -36.22 24.70 -1.27
C VAL A 368 -35.47 24.61 0.06
N ALA A 369 -34.54 25.53 0.35
CA ALA A 369 -33.73 25.54 1.58
C ALA A 369 -34.55 25.42 2.88
N PRO A 370 -35.68 26.12 3.07
CA PRO A 370 -36.47 25.97 4.29
C PRO A 370 -36.97 24.55 4.53
N GLU A 371 -37.25 23.79 3.47
CA GLU A 371 -37.68 22.39 3.60
C GLU A 371 -36.51 21.49 3.95
N ILE A 372 -35.37 21.66 3.27
CA ILE A 372 -34.15 20.91 3.56
C ILE A 372 -33.69 21.15 5.01
N GLU A 373 -33.74 22.40 5.49
CA GLU A 373 -33.40 22.78 6.87
C GLU A 373 -34.31 22.15 7.92
N ARG A 374 -35.56 21.81 7.58
CA ARG A 374 -36.48 21.13 8.50
C ARG A 374 -36.19 19.64 8.64
N ARG A 375 -35.43 19.06 7.71
CA ARG A 375 -35.21 17.61 7.59
C ARG A 375 -33.84 17.14 8.03
N CYS A 376 -32.89 18.04 8.25
CA CYS A 376 -31.54 17.65 8.61
C CYS A 376 -30.93 18.60 9.63
N ASP A 377 -30.01 18.07 10.40
CA ASP A 377 -29.18 18.82 11.33
C ASP A 377 -27.86 19.24 10.65
N ARG A 378 -27.52 18.62 9.51
CA ARG A 378 -26.27 18.87 8.78
C ARG A 378 -26.41 18.59 7.29
N LEU A 379 -25.74 19.42 6.48
CA LEU A 379 -25.58 19.25 5.04
C LEU A 379 -24.14 18.92 4.66
N LEU A 380 -23.99 17.90 3.82
CA LEU A 380 -22.76 17.56 3.11
C LEU A 380 -22.98 17.83 1.62
N LEU A 381 -22.13 18.65 1.01
CA LEU A 381 -22.28 19.10 -0.36
C LEU A 381 -21.06 18.67 -1.18
N MET A 382 -21.30 17.98 -2.30
CA MET A 382 -20.25 17.47 -3.18
C MET A 382 -20.52 17.89 -4.64
N GLY A 383 -19.52 18.48 -5.27
CA GLY A 383 -19.56 18.98 -6.65
C GLY A 383 -18.76 20.27 -6.82
N ASP A 384 -18.54 20.68 -8.06
CA ASP A 384 -17.67 21.82 -8.40
C ASP A 384 -18.23 23.17 -7.93
N ALA A 385 -19.56 23.30 -7.82
CA ALA A 385 -20.27 24.47 -7.31
C ALA A 385 -20.82 24.27 -5.88
N ALA A 386 -20.33 23.28 -5.13
CA ALA A 386 -20.79 22.99 -3.77
C ALA A 386 -20.72 24.21 -2.84
N ASP A 387 -19.67 25.03 -2.95
CA ASP A 387 -19.51 26.25 -2.15
C ASP A 387 -20.59 27.29 -2.44
N ALA A 388 -21.01 27.43 -3.70
CA ALA A 388 -22.09 28.34 -4.08
C ALA A 388 -23.44 27.91 -3.48
N VAL A 389 -23.71 26.60 -3.44
CA VAL A 389 -24.89 26.04 -2.77
C VAL A 389 -24.78 26.21 -1.25
N ALA A 390 -23.60 25.96 -0.67
CA ALA A 390 -23.36 26.10 0.76
C ALA A 390 -23.64 27.52 1.27
N GLN A 391 -23.31 28.54 0.47
CA GLN A 391 -23.59 29.94 0.81
C GLN A 391 -25.07 30.24 1.01
N VAL A 392 -25.98 29.53 0.33
CA VAL A 392 -27.44 29.69 0.52
C VAL A 392 -27.82 29.35 1.97
N PHE A 393 -27.29 28.25 2.50
CA PHE A 393 -27.54 27.79 3.87
C PHE A 393 -26.74 28.59 4.89
N ALA A 394 -25.49 28.94 4.58
CA ALA A 394 -24.63 29.73 5.46
C ALA A 394 -25.23 31.12 5.77
N ARG A 395 -25.82 31.79 4.77
CA ARG A 395 -26.52 33.08 4.96
C ARG A 395 -27.72 32.98 5.91
N ARG A 396 -28.35 31.80 5.98
CA ARG A 396 -29.53 31.54 6.83
C ARG A 396 -29.13 31.11 8.24
N GLY A 397 -27.97 30.47 8.39
CA GLY A 397 -27.32 30.18 9.68
C GLY A 397 -28.05 29.14 10.54
N ARG A 398 -28.95 28.34 9.96
CA ARG A 398 -29.76 27.37 10.73
C ARG A 398 -29.11 25.99 10.87
N ILE A 399 -28.36 25.57 9.87
CA ILE A 399 -27.67 24.28 9.84
C ILE A 399 -26.25 24.44 9.29
N PRO A 400 -25.29 23.63 9.75
CA PRO A 400 -23.96 23.55 9.15
C PRO A 400 -24.04 22.92 7.75
N ALA A 401 -23.47 23.61 6.76
CA ALA A 401 -23.24 23.10 5.41
C ALA A 401 -21.73 22.97 5.15
N VAL A 402 -21.29 21.76 4.81
CA VAL A 402 -19.87 21.42 4.65
C VAL A 402 -19.60 20.99 3.21
N THR A 403 -18.48 21.43 2.64
CA THR A 403 -18.11 21.18 1.24
C THR A 403 -16.76 20.47 1.12
N GLY A 404 -16.44 19.96 -0.08
CA GLY A 404 -15.11 19.48 -0.43
C GLY A 404 -14.58 18.34 0.47
N PRO A 405 -13.29 18.34 0.84
CA PRO A 405 -12.70 17.30 1.69
C PRO A 405 -13.39 17.12 3.04
N ALA A 406 -13.88 18.22 3.63
CA ALA A 406 -14.59 18.18 4.90
C ALA A 406 -15.98 17.51 4.78
N ALA A 407 -16.64 17.61 3.62
CA ALA A 407 -17.86 16.87 3.34
C ALA A 407 -17.61 15.35 3.22
N VAL A 408 -16.50 14.97 2.57
CA VAL A 408 -16.07 13.57 2.47
C VAL A 408 -15.72 13.02 3.85
N GLN A 409 -15.00 13.78 4.67
CA GLN A 409 -14.72 13.39 6.04
C GLN A 409 -16.01 13.26 6.86
N GLY A 410 -16.93 14.23 6.75
CA GLY A 410 -18.24 14.14 7.42
C GLY A 410 -19.06 12.92 7.01
N LEU A 411 -18.96 12.47 5.76
CA LEU A 411 -19.58 11.23 5.28
C LEU A 411 -18.92 9.98 5.88
N ARG A 412 -17.59 10.00 6.05
CA ARG A 412 -16.86 8.92 6.73
C ARG A 412 -17.12 8.89 8.23
N ASP A 413 -17.22 10.05 8.88
CA ASP A 413 -17.53 10.12 10.31
C ASP A 413 -18.94 9.59 10.60
N ALA A 414 -19.87 9.83 9.66
CA ALA A 414 -21.22 9.27 9.71
C ALA A 414 -21.26 7.75 9.40
N ALA A 415 -20.12 7.11 9.08
CA ALA A 415 -20.03 5.65 8.87
C ALA A 415 -20.23 4.90 10.19
N GLY A 416 -21.50 4.69 10.53
CA GLY A 416 -21.87 4.20 11.86
C GLY A 416 -23.29 4.59 12.24
N GLU A 417 -23.77 5.68 11.64
CA GLU A 417 -25.10 6.22 11.80
C GLU A 417 -26.04 5.70 10.69
N ASP A 418 -27.31 5.51 11.02
CA ASP A 418 -28.34 5.22 10.03
C ASP A 418 -28.97 6.52 9.51
N GLY A 419 -29.39 6.52 8.25
CA GLY A 419 -30.25 7.57 7.70
C GLY A 419 -29.53 8.71 6.98
N ILE A 420 -28.50 8.47 6.17
CA ILE A 420 -27.98 9.57 5.33
C ILE A 420 -28.91 9.74 4.13
N LEU A 421 -29.61 10.86 4.03
CA LEU A 421 -30.48 11.12 2.89
C LEU A 421 -29.66 11.65 1.71
N VAL A 422 -29.52 10.84 0.66
CA VAL A 422 -28.69 11.18 -0.51
C VAL A 422 -29.52 11.74 -1.65
N VAL A 423 -29.21 12.97 -2.03
CA VAL A 423 -29.88 13.75 -3.07
C VAL A 423 -28.94 13.92 -4.26
N ASP A 424 -29.27 13.28 -5.38
CA ASP A 424 -28.69 13.60 -6.68
C ASP A 424 -29.38 14.87 -7.19
N VAL A 425 -28.64 15.98 -7.29
CA VAL A 425 -29.20 17.30 -7.58
C VAL A 425 -29.87 17.35 -8.95
N ALA A 426 -29.30 16.69 -9.96
CA ALA A 426 -29.86 16.68 -11.31
C ALA A 426 -31.19 15.90 -11.35
N ARG A 427 -31.21 14.70 -10.74
CA ARG A 427 -32.46 13.92 -10.62
C ARG A 427 -33.50 14.62 -9.76
N TYR A 428 -33.10 15.27 -8.67
CA TYR A 428 -34.00 16.04 -7.81
C TYR A 428 -34.63 17.21 -8.56
N ALA A 429 -33.82 17.99 -9.29
CA ALA A 429 -34.31 19.09 -10.12
C ALA A 429 -35.26 18.60 -11.21
N ALA A 430 -34.94 17.49 -11.88
CA ALA A 430 -35.78 16.89 -12.90
C ALA A 430 -37.13 16.40 -12.35
N ALA A 431 -37.14 15.76 -11.17
CA ALA A 431 -38.36 15.31 -10.51
C ALA A 431 -39.27 16.49 -10.14
N LEU A 432 -38.71 17.56 -9.58
CA LEU A 432 -39.45 18.79 -9.27
C LEU A 432 -39.99 19.45 -10.54
N ALA A 433 -39.20 19.50 -11.62
CA ALA A 433 -39.64 20.02 -12.90
C ALA A 433 -40.77 19.18 -13.53
N ALA A 434 -40.80 17.87 -13.24
CA ALA A 434 -41.87 16.95 -13.62
C ALA A 434 -43.11 17.03 -12.70
N GLY A 435 -43.11 17.92 -11.70
CA GLY A 435 -44.25 18.15 -10.80
C GLY A 435 -44.31 17.22 -9.57
N ALA A 436 -43.25 16.47 -9.27
CA ALA A 436 -43.18 15.67 -8.05
C ALA A 436 -43.21 16.59 -6.81
N GLY A 437 -43.83 16.11 -5.72
CA GLY A 437 -43.73 16.76 -4.42
C GLY A 437 -42.27 16.79 -3.94
N GLN A 438 -41.91 17.74 -3.09
CA GLN A 438 -40.55 17.83 -2.54
C GLN A 438 -40.16 16.54 -1.78
N ASP A 439 -41.12 15.93 -1.11
CA ASP A 439 -40.97 14.66 -0.40
C ASP A 439 -40.72 13.48 -1.34
N ASP A 440 -41.44 13.44 -2.46
CA ASP A 440 -41.32 12.39 -3.47
C ASP A 440 -40.02 12.53 -4.28
N ALA A 441 -39.54 13.76 -4.46
CA ALA A 441 -38.27 14.06 -5.11
C ALA A 441 -37.07 13.66 -4.24
N LEU A 442 -37.23 13.61 -2.91
CA LEU A 442 -36.21 13.11 -1.99
C LEU A 442 -36.19 11.57 -2.02
N GLY A 443 -35.03 11.00 -2.32
CA GLY A 443 -34.88 9.54 -2.41
C GLY A 443 -34.92 8.83 -1.05
N GLN A 444 -34.75 7.50 -1.06
CA GLN A 444 -34.61 6.74 0.18
C GLN A 444 -33.27 7.03 0.88
N PRO A 445 -33.23 7.06 2.23
CA PRO A 445 -31.98 7.19 2.98
C PRO A 445 -31.04 6.01 2.74
N LEU A 446 -29.75 6.28 2.68
CA LEU A 446 -28.69 5.29 2.67
C LEU A 446 -28.58 4.67 4.07
N ARG A 447 -28.67 3.33 4.13
CA ARG A 447 -28.49 2.59 5.39
C ARG A 447 -27.01 2.57 5.78
N ARG A 448 -26.71 2.38 7.06
CA ARG A 448 -25.32 2.19 7.52
C ARG A 448 -24.59 1.10 6.75
N ALA A 449 -25.27 -0.01 6.45
CA ALA A 449 -24.68 -1.12 5.70
C ALA A 449 -24.40 -0.79 4.23
N ASP A 450 -25.24 0.05 3.59
CA ASP A 450 -24.99 0.52 2.23
C ASP A 450 -23.81 1.49 2.18
N LEU A 451 -23.64 2.33 3.21
CA LEU A 451 -22.47 3.20 3.35
C LEU A 451 -21.19 2.40 3.60
N ALA A 452 -21.23 1.37 4.43
CA ALA A 452 -20.09 0.47 4.61
C ALA A 452 -19.71 -0.23 3.28
N ARG A 453 -20.72 -0.69 2.52
CA ARG A 453 -20.53 -1.24 1.17
C ARG A 453 -19.94 -0.20 0.22
N LEU A 454 -20.43 1.03 0.22
CA LEU A 454 -19.90 2.13 -0.59
C LEU A 454 -18.42 2.37 -0.32
N LEU A 455 -18.01 2.45 0.95
CA LEU A 455 -16.63 2.70 1.32
C LEU A 455 -15.72 1.55 0.89
N GLY A 456 -16.18 0.30 1.05
CA GLY A 456 -15.49 -0.88 0.53
C GLY A 456 -15.35 -0.86 -0.99
N LEU A 457 -16.42 -0.54 -1.72
CA LEU A 457 -16.43 -0.42 -3.18
C LEU A 457 -15.56 0.72 -3.67
N HIS A 458 -15.55 1.86 -2.98
CA HIS A 458 -14.69 2.99 -3.33
C HIS A 458 -13.22 2.62 -3.17
N ALA A 459 -12.86 1.92 -2.09
CA ALA A 459 -11.49 1.46 -1.88
C ALA A 459 -11.06 0.42 -2.92
N ALA A 460 -11.87 -0.62 -3.14
CA ALA A 460 -11.50 -1.78 -3.97
C ALA A 460 -11.78 -1.62 -5.47
N ALA A 461 -12.79 -0.83 -5.85
CA ALA A 461 -13.31 -0.70 -7.21
C ALA A 461 -13.55 0.78 -7.62
N GLY A 462 -12.97 1.73 -6.88
CA GLY A 462 -13.11 3.16 -7.13
C GLY A 462 -12.64 3.54 -8.53
N CYS A 463 -13.54 4.15 -9.30
CA CYS A 463 -13.30 4.60 -10.67
C CYS A 463 -12.85 6.06 -10.74
N GLY A 464 -12.79 6.79 -9.63
CA GLY A 464 -12.46 8.22 -9.59
C GLY A 464 -11.58 8.56 -8.40
N ALA A 465 -11.06 9.78 -8.38
CA ALA A 465 -10.19 10.28 -7.32
C ALA A 465 -10.92 10.49 -5.98
N GLY A 466 -12.25 10.55 -5.98
CA GLY A 466 -13.05 10.82 -4.79
C GLY A 466 -14.27 9.91 -4.66
N LEU A 467 -14.80 9.87 -3.44
CA LEU A 467 -16.01 9.16 -3.07
C LEU A 467 -17.29 9.57 -3.85
N PRO A 468 -17.46 10.82 -4.35
CA PRO A 468 -18.67 11.20 -5.08
C PRO A 468 -18.97 10.34 -6.32
N ASP A 469 -17.94 9.99 -7.13
CA ASP A 469 -18.14 9.16 -8.33
C ASP A 469 -18.59 7.74 -7.95
N SER A 470 -17.95 7.16 -6.93
CA SER A 470 -18.35 5.86 -6.40
C SER A 470 -19.78 5.90 -5.85
N LEU A 471 -20.18 6.97 -5.16
CA LEU A 471 -21.53 7.08 -4.64
C LEU A 471 -22.56 7.27 -5.74
N ALA A 472 -22.29 8.13 -6.74
CA ALA A 472 -23.16 8.28 -7.90
C ALA A 472 -23.38 6.93 -8.61
N ARG A 473 -22.32 6.13 -8.77
CA ARG A 473 -22.39 4.77 -9.32
C ARG A 473 -23.22 3.82 -8.46
N LEU A 474 -23.02 3.83 -7.14
CA LEU A 474 -23.84 3.02 -6.23
C LEU A 474 -25.32 3.38 -6.34
N LEU A 475 -25.65 4.67 -6.36
CA LEU A 475 -27.04 5.12 -6.48
C LEU A 475 -27.66 4.72 -7.82
N ARG A 476 -26.91 4.81 -8.93
CA ARG A 476 -27.35 4.29 -10.23
C ARG A 476 -27.60 2.78 -10.15
N LEU A 477 -26.67 2.01 -9.58
CA LEU A 477 -26.83 0.57 -9.41
C LEU A 477 -28.06 0.19 -8.55
N MET A 478 -28.35 0.97 -7.51
CA MET A 478 -29.51 0.76 -6.63
C MET A 478 -30.83 1.20 -7.27
N ARG A 479 -30.81 2.20 -8.15
CA ARG A 479 -32.00 2.86 -8.72
C ARG A 479 -32.13 2.64 -10.23
N ALA A 480 -31.38 1.71 -10.81
CA ALA A 480 -31.37 1.45 -12.24
C ALA A 480 -32.71 0.86 -12.69
N GLU A 481 -33.28 1.44 -13.74
CA GLU A 481 -34.46 0.90 -14.41
C GLU A 481 -34.05 -0.16 -15.46
N PRO A 482 -34.97 -1.07 -15.86
CA PRO A 482 -34.71 -2.01 -16.95
C PRO A 482 -34.27 -1.27 -18.23
N GLY A 483 -33.07 -1.58 -18.74
CA GLY A 483 -32.49 -0.96 -19.94
C GLY A 483 -31.44 0.13 -19.68
N GLU A 484 -31.31 0.63 -18.44
CA GLU A 484 -30.18 1.49 -18.07
C GLU A 484 -28.91 0.66 -17.84
N LEU A 485 -27.78 1.05 -18.46
CA LEU A 485 -26.47 0.47 -18.14
C LEU A 485 -26.12 0.83 -16.69
N PRO A 486 -26.17 -0.11 -15.73
CA PRO A 486 -26.03 0.23 -14.31
C PRO A 486 -24.61 0.71 -13.98
N PHE A 487 -23.65 0.30 -14.80
CA PHE A 487 -22.24 0.60 -14.66
C PHE A 487 -21.66 1.08 -16.01
N PRO A 488 -21.69 2.38 -16.31
CA PRO A 488 -21.06 2.89 -17.52
C PRO A 488 -19.53 2.70 -17.44
N PRO A 489 -18.86 2.38 -18.56
CA PRO A 489 -17.41 2.28 -18.63
C PRO A 489 -16.74 3.49 -18.00
N ALA A 490 -15.59 3.27 -17.36
CA ALA A 490 -14.83 4.37 -16.79
C ALA A 490 -14.27 5.24 -17.94
N PRO A 491 -14.43 6.58 -17.93
CA PRO A 491 -14.08 7.45 -19.05
C PRO A 491 -12.57 7.75 -19.12
N TYR A 492 -11.72 6.73 -18.99
CA TYR A 492 -10.27 6.88 -19.07
C TYR A 492 -9.78 6.51 -20.47
N ALA A 493 -8.88 7.35 -21.00
CA ALA A 493 -8.09 7.00 -22.16
C ALA A 493 -7.02 5.99 -21.75
N MET A 494 -7.35 4.70 -21.91
CA MET A 494 -6.44 3.59 -21.60
C MET A 494 -5.43 3.35 -22.72
N ALA A 495 -4.38 2.60 -22.40
CA ALA A 495 -3.31 2.24 -23.31
C ALA A 495 -3.82 1.54 -24.59
N THR A 496 -4.80 0.65 -24.46
CA THR A 496 -5.48 -0.02 -25.58
C THR A 496 -6.95 -0.31 -25.25
N THR A 497 -7.76 -0.63 -26.27
CA THR A 497 -9.14 -1.09 -26.06
C THR A 497 -9.20 -2.36 -25.24
N GLU A 498 -8.32 -3.34 -25.48
CA GLU A 498 -8.28 -4.59 -24.70
C GLU A 498 -8.02 -4.34 -23.21
N VAL A 499 -7.12 -3.40 -22.87
CA VAL A 499 -6.88 -2.98 -21.48
C VAL A 499 -8.14 -2.36 -20.89
N ALA A 500 -8.81 -1.49 -21.65
CA ALA A 500 -10.06 -0.88 -21.20
C ALA A 500 -11.14 -1.94 -20.92
N ASP A 501 -11.31 -2.92 -21.80
CA ASP A 501 -12.28 -4.00 -21.64
C ASP A 501 -11.98 -4.84 -20.39
N LEU A 502 -10.73 -5.28 -20.21
CA LEU A 502 -10.31 -6.06 -19.03
C LEU A 502 -10.53 -5.31 -17.72
N VAL A 503 -10.19 -4.01 -17.69
CA VAL A 503 -10.36 -3.16 -16.50
C VAL A 503 -11.84 -2.91 -16.22
N ASN A 504 -12.66 -2.60 -17.23
CA ASN A 504 -14.09 -2.39 -17.06
C ASN A 504 -14.79 -3.67 -16.58
N ASP A 505 -14.45 -4.82 -17.16
CA ASP A 505 -14.96 -6.12 -16.74
C ASP A 505 -14.60 -6.46 -15.29
N HIS A 506 -13.36 -6.17 -14.89
CA HIS A 506 -12.92 -6.33 -13.51
C HIS A 506 -13.72 -5.45 -12.54
N LEU A 507 -13.86 -4.17 -12.87
CA LEU A 507 -14.59 -3.22 -12.03
C LEU A 507 -16.07 -3.61 -11.93
N ALA A 508 -16.69 -4.01 -13.05
CA ALA A 508 -18.05 -4.53 -13.09
C ALA A 508 -18.25 -5.70 -12.11
N ARG A 509 -17.34 -6.68 -12.12
CA ARG A 509 -17.37 -7.82 -11.19
C ARG A 509 -17.26 -7.39 -9.73
N LEU A 510 -16.35 -6.47 -9.39
CA LEU A 510 -16.23 -5.98 -8.02
C LEU A 510 -17.46 -5.17 -7.57
N TRP A 511 -18.03 -4.32 -8.44
CA TRP A 511 -19.22 -3.52 -8.14
C TRP A 511 -20.47 -4.35 -7.89
N THR A 512 -20.57 -5.51 -8.53
CA THR A 512 -21.68 -6.46 -8.39
C THR A 512 -21.39 -7.63 -7.47
N ALA A 513 -20.22 -7.66 -6.82
CA ALA A 513 -19.84 -8.71 -5.88
C ALA A 513 -20.89 -8.87 -4.78
N GLY A 514 -21.46 -10.06 -4.68
CA GLY A 514 -22.48 -10.42 -3.68
C GLY A 514 -23.85 -9.76 -3.86
N ASP A 515 -24.12 -9.14 -5.01
CA ASP A 515 -25.41 -8.52 -5.33
C ASP A 515 -25.99 -9.11 -6.62
N PRO A 516 -26.71 -10.25 -6.53
CA PRO A 516 -27.26 -10.93 -7.70
C PRO A 516 -28.22 -10.06 -8.51
N ALA A 517 -28.92 -9.13 -7.85
CA ALA A 517 -29.84 -8.22 -8.51
C ALA A 517 -29.07 -7.18 -9.33
N ALA A 518 -27.99 -6.61 -8.79
CA ALA A 518 -27.12 -5.71 -9.55
C ALA A 518 -26.43 -6.43 -10.72
N ARG A 519 -25.99 -7.68 -10.50
CA ARG A 519 -25.41 -8.51 -11.56
C ARG A 519 -26.40 -8.79 -12.70
N ALA A 520 -27.62 -9.20 -12.37
CA ALA A 520 -28.66 -9.45 -13.36
C ALA A 520 -29.01 -8.18 -14.17
N ARG A 521 -29.02 -7.00 -13.52
CA ARG A 521 -29.20 -5.71 -14.22
C ARG A 521 -28.06 -5.40 -15.20
N MET A 522 -26.82 -5.80 -14.89
CA MET A 522 -25.67 -5.59 -15.77
C MET A 522 -25.64 -6.56 -16.95
N GLU A 523 -26.08 -7.81 -16.76
CA GLU A 523 -26.08 -8.85 -17.79
C GLU A 523 -27.30 -8.78 -18.72
N ALA A 524 -28.32 -7.98 -18.38
CA ALA A 524 -29.50 -7.80 -19.21
C ALA A 524 -29.16 -7.06 -20.52
N PRO A 525 -29.55 -7.57 -21.70
CA PRO A 525 -29.34 -6.86 -22.96
C PRO A 525 -30.13 -5.54 -22.96
N PRO A 526 -29.60 -4.46 -23.56
CA PRO A 526 -30.39 -3.26 -23.77
C PRO A 526 -31.59 -3.64 -24.65
N HIS A 527 -32.81 -3.44 -24.15
CA HIS A 527 -33.98 -3.53 -25.00
C HIS A 527 -33.87 -2.41 -26.05
N GLY A 528 -33.73 -2.82 -27.31
CA GLY A 528 -33.55 -1.93 -28.46
C GLY A 528 -34.76 -1.07 -28.78
#